data_AF-A0A061LVB2-F1
#
_entry.id   AF-A0A061LVB2-F1
#
_cell.length_a   1.000
_cell.length_b   1.000
_cell.length_c   1.000
_cell.angle_alpha   90.00
_cell.angle_beta   90.00
_cell.angle_gamma   90.00
#
_symmetry.space_group_name_H-M   'P 1'
#
loop_
_entity.id
_entity.type
_entity.pdbx_description
1 polymer ?
#
loop_
_entity_poly.entity_id
_entity_poly.type
_entity_poly.pdbx_seq_one_letter_code
_entity_poly.pdbx_strand_id
1 'polypeptide(L)'
;MPDLSAEKVWKEADGYAEAAGRDDDRSAWSGVFLRPGAGSKHHRKLRSRGVEHAPSNLVCLTGDGTRGEHGWVHAHPREATVLGYMVHSWDDPREVPIYRLGQFGAGLGWYLQDDDAQLTPCDPPIDYSLEEIAEAMALFEELFIEQRRAAPGLI
;
A
#
# COMPACT_ATOMS: atom_id res chain seq x y z
N MET A 1 36.54 6.07 -6.05
CA MET A 1 35.30 5.80 -5.31
C MET A 1 34.70 4.55 -5.92
N PRO A 2 34.50 3.45 -5.19
CA PRO A 2 33.79 2.32 -5.77
C PRO A 2 32.33 2.75 -5.98
N ASP A 3 31.85 2.51 -7.19
CA ASP A 3 30.45 2.56 -7.62
C ASP A 3 29.61 1.67 -6.69
N LEU A 4 28.66 2.30 -5.98
CA LEU A 4 27.71 1.66 -5.07
C LEU A 4 26.28 2.02 -5.48
N SER A 5 25.82 1.55 -6.63
CA SER A 5 24.41 1.24 -6.80
C SER A 5 24.20 0.24 -7.93
N ALA A 6 24.59 -1.02 -7.70
CA ALA A 6 23.80 -2.07 -8.30
C ALA A 6 22.43 -1.97 -7.62
N GLU A 7 21.38 -1.60 -8.37
CA GLU A 7 20.00 -1.67 -7.88
C GLU A 7 19.79 -3.05 -7.27
N LYS A 8 19.37 -3.06 -6.00
CA LYS A 8 19.09 -4.31 -5.28
C LYS A 8 17.96 -5.02 -6.01
N VAL A 9 18.28 -6.17 -6.62
CA VAL A 9 17.27 -7.01 -7.26
C VAL A 9 16.50 -7.76 -6.17
N TRP A 10 15.25 -7.38 -5.96
CA TRP A 10 14.36 -8.00 -4.98
C TRP A 10 13.77 -9.31 -5.49
N LYS A 11 13.96 -10.39 -4.75
CA LYS A 11 13.16 -11.61 -4.93
C LYS A 11 11.80 -11.41 -4.29
N GLU A 12 10.78 -12.07 -4.84
CA GLU A 12 9.40 -11.97 -4.32
C GLU A 12 9.30 -12.24 -2.82
N ALA A 13 9.89 -13.35 -2.36
CA ALA A 13 9.83 -13.75 -0.96
C ALA A 13 10.48 -12.71 -0.02
N ASP A 14 11.61 -12.13 -0.44
CA ASP A 14 12.34 -11.15 0.36
C ASP A 14 11.55 -9.85 0.47
N GLY A 15 11.04 -9.33 -0.66
CA GLY A 15 10.20 -8.13 -0.66
C GLY A 15 8.90 -8.30 0.13
N TYR A 16 8.28 -9.47 0.03
CA TYR A 16 7.07 -9.78 0.78
C TYR A 16 7.32 -9.84 2.28
N ALA A 17 8.46 -10.37 2.71
CA ALA A 17 8.84 -10.45 4.11
C ALA A 17 9.10 -9.05 4.69
N GLU A 18 9.83 -8.20 3.98
CA GLU A 18 10.10 -6.82 4.41
C GLU A 18 8.81 -5.98 4.48
N ALA A 19 7.93 -6.07 3.47
CA ALA A 19 6.64 -5.38 3.50
C ALA A 19 5.73 -5.87 4.65
N ALA A 20 5.75 -7.17 4.94
CA ALA A 20 5.01 -7.74 6.07
C ALA A 20 5.59 -7.27 7.42
N GLY A 21 6.91 -7.22 7.55
CA GLY A 21 7.59 -6.70 8.74
C GLY A 21 7.30 -5.22 8.98
N ARG A 22 7.35 -4.39 7.93
CA ARG A 22 6.95 -2.97 8.00
C ARG A 22 5.53 -2.81 8.54
N ASP A 23 4.62 -3.66 8.09
CA ASP A 23 3.20 -3.54 8.40
C ASP A 23 2.77 -4.35 9.65
N ASP A 24 3.71 -4.95 10.40
CA ASP A 24 3.44 -5.84 11.56
C ASP A 24 2.43 -6.96 11.23
N ASP A 25 2.55 -7.55 10.04
CA ASP A 25 1.60 -8.52 9.50
C ASP A 25 0.15 -8.01 9.50
N ARG A 26 -0.07 -6.71 9.27
CA ARG A 26 -1.42 -6.10 9.19
C ARG A 26 -1.69 -5.50 7.83
N SER A 27 -2.98 -5.31 7.54
CA SER A 27 -3.39 -4.49 6.40
C SER A 27 -2.93 -3.05 6.61
N ALA A 28 -2.26 -2.49 5.61
CA ALA A 28 -1.91 -1.07 5.56
C ALA A 28 -3.16 -0.17 5.47
N TRP A 29 -4.31 -0.73 5.10
CA TRP A 29 -5.58 -0.03 5.02
C TRP A 29 -6.34 -0.12 6.35
N SER A 30 -6.89 -1.28 6.70
CA SER A 30 -7.74 -1.43 7.91
C SER A 30 -6.99 -1.70 9.22
N GLY A 31 -5.75 -2.18 9.15
CA GLY A 31 -4.98 -2.65 10.32
C GLY A 31 -5.38 -4.06 10.80
N VAL A 32 -6.28 -4.73 10.08
CA VAL A 32 -6.65 -6.13 10.35
C VAL A 32 -5.41 -7.01 10.23
N PHE A 33 -5.20 -7.89 11.22
CA PHE A 33 -4.09 -8.84 11.21
C PHE A 33 -4.24 -9.84 10.07
N LEU A 34 -3.22 -9.89 9.24
CA LEU A 34 -3.07 -10.82 8.14
C LEU A 34 -2.32 -12.03 8.67
N ARG A 35 -3.00 -13.18 8.80
CA ARG A 35 -2.28 -14.41 9.16
C ARG A 35 -1.13 -14.63 8.15
N PRO A 36 0.03 -15.14 8.59
CA PRO A 36 1.11 -15.52 7.68
C PRO A 36 0.56 -16.41 6.56
N GLY A 37 0.73 -15.98 5.31
CA GLY A 37 0.20 -16.65 4.12
C GLY A 37 -1.26 -16.32 3.73
N ALA A 38 -2.02 -15.58 4.56
CA ALA A 38 -3.40 -15.15 4.27
C ALA A 38 -3.48 -13.69 3.79
N GLY A 39 -2.50 -12.85 4.15
CA GLY A 39 -2.41 -11.47 3.65
C GLY A 39 -1.87 -11.40 2.24
N SER A 40 -2.60 -10.75 1.34
CA SER A 40 -2.14 -10.53 -0.04
C SER A 40 -1.24 -9.31 -0.11
N LYS A 41 -0.18 -9.43 -0.92
CA LYS A 41 0.77 -8.35 -1.19
C LYS A 41 0.40 -7.77 -2.54
N HIS A 42 -0.18 -6.57 -2.50
CA HIS A 42 -0.57 -5.84 -3.69
C HIS A 42 0.65 -5.10 -4.26
N HIS A 43 0.92 -5.32 -5.56
CA HIS A 43 1.88 -4.55 -6.32
C HIS A 43 1.24 -3.25 -6.80
N ARG A 44 1.71 -2.09 -6.31
CA ARG A 44 1.15 -0.77 -6.66
C ARG A 44 1.35 -0.46 -8.15
N LYS A 45 2.59 -0.60 -8.60
CA LYS A 45 2.96 -0.74 -10.01
C LYS A 45 2.69 -2.20 -10.38
N LEU A 46 1.52 -2.41 -10.99
CA LEU A 46 0.97 -3.72 -11.31
C LEU A 46 1.98 -4.61 -12.05
N ARG A 47 1.98 -5.91 -11.77
CA ARG A 47 2.89 -6.90 -12.39
C ARG A 47 2.90 -6.86 -13.92
N SER A 48 1.77 -6.49 -14.55
CA SER A 48 1.67 -6.33 -16.00
C SER A 48 2.52 -5.17 -16.56
N ARG A 49 3.03 -4.29 -15.70
CA ARG A 49 3.81 -3.09 -16.02
C ARG A 49 5.30 -3.23 -15.65
N GLY A 50 5.73 -4.44 -15.29
CA GLY A 50 7.06 -4.72 -14.74
C GLY A 50 6.94 -5.38 -13.38
N VAL A 51 7.77 -6.40 -13.12
CA VAL A 51 7.76 -7.13 -11.84
C VAL A 51 8.84 -6.55 -10.95
N GLU A 52 8.45 -5.58 -10.13
CA GLU A 52 9.29 -5.02 -9.08
C GLU A 52 8.78 -5.49 -7.72
N HIS A 53 9.58 -6.30 -7.04
CA HIS A 53 9.25 -6.83 -5.70
C HIS A 53 9.83 -5.98 -4.56
N ALA A 54 10.21 -4.73 -4.84
CA ALA A 54 10.72 -3.85 -3.80
C ALA A 54 9.60 -3.47 -2.80
N PRO A 55 9.91 -3.30 -1.50
CA PRO A 55 8.92 -2.90 -0.49
C PRO A 55 8.16 -1.60 -0.80
N SER A 56 8.78 -0.66 -1.51
CA SER A 56 8.16 0.57 -2.01
C SER A 56 6.96 0.32 -2.94
N ASN A 57 7.01 -0.80 -3.68
CA ASN A 57 5.99 -1.23 -4.62
C ASN A 57 4.95 -2.19 -4.00
N LEU A 58 5.12 -2.59 -2.73
CA LEU A 58 4.30 -3.62 -2.09
C LEU A 58 3.45 -3.05 -0.96
N VAL A 59 2.18 -3.44 -0.92
CA VAL A 59 1.24 -3.06 0.15
C VAL A 59 0.52 -4.30 0.68
N CYS A 60 0.51 -4.48 2.00
CA CYS A 60 -0.21 -5.55 2.66
C CYS A 60 -1.70 -5.21 2.73
N LEU A 61 -2.56 -6.07 2.17
CA LEU A 61 -4.01 -5.90 2.14
C LEU A 61 -4.74 -7.20 2.49
N THR A 62 -5.95 -7.07 3.00
CA THR A 62 -6.89 -8.19 3.12
C THR A 62 -7.41 -8.64 1.74
N GLY A 63 -7.80 -9.91 1.65
CA GLY A 63 -8.39 -10.48 0.44
C GLY A 63 -7.38 -11.14 -0.50
N ASP A 64 -7.85 -11.49 -1.71
CA ASP A 64 -7.14 -12.37 -2.66
C ASP A 64 -6.92 -11.72 -4.05
N GLY A 65 -7.19 -10.42 -4.16
CA GLY A 65 -7.16 -9.68 -5.43
C GLY A 65 -8.52 -9.64 -6.14
N THR A 66 -9.50 -10.42 -5.69
CA THR A 66 -10.90 -10.32 -6.14
C THR A 66 -11.82 -9.83 -5.03
N ARG A 67 -11.52 -10.20 -3.78
CA ARG A 67 -12.29 -9.85 -2.58
C ARG A 67 -11.47 -8.98 -1.64
N GLY A 68 -12.14 -8.38 -0.64
CA GLY A 68 -11.50 -7.56 0.39
C GLY A 68 -10.92 -6.26 -0.17
N GLU A 69 -10.01 -5.64 0.59
CA GLU A 69 -9.35 -4.39 0.19
C GLU A 69 -8.56 -4.57 -1.11
N HIS A 70 -7.88 -5.71 -1.28
CA HIS A 70 -7.16 -5.97 -2.52
C HIS A 70 -8.11 -6.07 -3.72
N GLY A 71 -9.27 -6.71 -3.57
CA GLY A 71 -10.32 -6.72 -4.60
C GLY A 71 -10.86 -5.32 -4.90
N TRP A 72 -11.08 -4.50 -3.88
CA TRP A 72 -11.54 -3.13 -4.05
C TRP A 72 -10.58 -2.30 -4.89
N VAL A 73 -9.27 -2.40 -4.63
CA VAL A 73 -8.23 -1.70 -5.39
C VAL A 73 -8.33 -2.01 -6.88
N HIS A 74 -8.51 -3.28 -7.26
CA HIS A 74 -8.69 -3.67 -8.67
C HIS A 74 -10.04 -3.23 -9.27
N ALA A 75 -11.08 -3.10 -8.45
CA ALA A 75 -12.40 -2.65 -8.91
C ALA A 75 -12.49 -1.11 -9.07
N HIS A 76 -11.65 -0.35 -8.36
CA HIS A 76 -11.68 1.13 -8.33
C HIS A 76 -10.32 1.73 -8.70
N PRO A 77 -9.83 1.50 -9.94
CA PRO A 77 -8.47 1.87 -10.31
C PRO A 77 -8.23 3.38 -10.29
N ARG A 78 -9.26 4.22 -10.52
CA ARG A 78 -9.12 5.68 -10.47
C ARG A 78 -8.82 6.13 -9.05
N GLU A 79 -9.67 5.77 -8.10
CA GLU A 79 -9.57 6.13 -6.69
C GLU A 79 -8.33 5.50 -6.06
N ALA A 80 -8.03 4.24 -6.42
CA ALA A 80 -6.81 3.57 -5.99
C ALA A 80 -5.54 4.27 -6.49
N THR A 81 -5.56 4.87 -7.67
CA THR A 81 -4.41 5.66 -8.17
C THR A 81 -4.29 6.98 -7.39
N VAL A 82 -5.40 7.68 -7.15
CA VAL A 82 -5.42 8.92 -6.33
C VAL A 82 -4.86 8.67 -4.93
N LEU A 83 -5.21 7.54 -4.31
CA LEU A 83 -4.76 7.16 -2.97
C LEU A 83 -3.38 6.50 -2.96
N GLY A 84 -2.74 6.32 -4.12
CA GLY A 84 -1.41 5.74 -4.25
C GLY A 84 -1.33 4.22 -4.14
N TYR A 85 -2.46 3.52 -4.10
CA TYR A 85 -2.52 2.05 -4.14
C TYR A 85 -2.24 1.49 -5.54
N MET A 86 -2.45 2.27 -6.60
CA MET A 86 -2.01 1.97 -7.95
C MET A 86 -1.05 3.06 -8.45
N VAL A 87 -0.01 2.66 -9.18
CA VAL A 87 1.02 3.55 -9.71
C VAL A 87 1.15 3.35 -11.22
N HIS A 88 1.31 4.43 -11.98
CA HIS A 88 1.48 4.35 -13.43
C HIS A 88 2.76 3.60 -13.81
N SER A 89 2.83 3.06 -15.04
CA SER A 89 3.99 2.28 -15.48
C SER A 89 5.27 3.10 -15.58
N TRP A 90 5.16 4.42 -15.74
CA TRP A 90 6.30 5.33 -15.88
C TRP A 90 6.71 5.99 -14.57
N ASP A 91 5.90 5.90 -13.51
CA ASP A 91 6.21 6.48 -12.21
C ASP A 91 7.08 5.54 -11.37
N ASP A 92 7.81 6.15 -10.43
CA ASP A 92 8.56 5.47 -9.38
C ASP A 92 7.66 5.31 -8.13
N PRO A 93 7.38 4.08 -7.67
CA PRO A 93 6.57 3.86 -6.46
C PRO A 93 7.10 4.57 -5.21
N ARG A 94 8.40 4.86 -5.14
CA ARG A 94 9.03 5.57 -4.02
C ARG A 94 8.66 7.04 -3.94
N GLU A 95 8.27 7.63 -5.07
CA GLU A 95 7.94 9.05 -5.18
C GLU A 95 6.42 9.31 -5.13
N VAL A 96 5.59 8.27 -5.25
CA VAL A 96 4.13 8.41 -5.20
C VAL A 96 3.63 8.26 -3.75
N PRO A 97 2.99 9.29 -3.16
CA PRO A 97 2.36 9.19 -1.84
C PRO A 97 1.29 8.11 -1.81
N ILE A 98 1.16 7.42 -0.68
CA ILE A 98 0.05 6.49 -0.40
C ILE A 98 -0.70 6.91 0.87
N TYR A 99 -2.02 6.93 0.81
CA TYR A 99 -2.86 7.15 1.98
C TYR A 99 -3.10 5.84 2.71
N ARG A 100 -2.55 5.69 3.91
CA ARG A 100 -2.57 4.42 4.65
C ARG A 100 -2.42 4.63 6.15
N LEU A 101 -2.59 3.55 6.91
CA LEU A 101 -2.15 3.52 8.30
C LEU A 101 -0.62 3.62 8.38
N GLY A 102 -0.15 4.43 9.33
CA GLY A 102 1.26 4.48 9.71
C GLY A 102 1.77 3.16 10.29
N GLN A 103 3.08 3.09 10.52
CA GLN A 103 3.72 1.94 11.14
C GLN A 103 3.06 1.65 12.50
N PHE A 104 2.83 0.37 12.82
CA PHE A 104 2.14 -0.06 14.05
C PHE A 104 0.69 0.43 14.20
N GLY A 105 0.06 0.93 13.14
CA GLY A 105 -1.34 1.38 13.15
C GLY A 105 -1.55 2.79 13.74
N ALA A 106 -0.49 3.60 13.84
CA ALA A 106 -0.56 4.97 14.35
C ALA A 106 -1.19 5.92 13.32
N GLY A 107 -2.52 5.98 13.28
CA GLY A 107 -3.29 6.96 12.51
C GLY A 107 -3.24 6.78 10.98
N LEU A 108 -4.24 7.33 10.28
CA LEU A 108 -4.25 7.46 8.83
C LEU A 108 -3.48 8.70 8.41
N GLY A 109 -2.73 8.60 7.31
CA GLY A 109 -1.98 9.72 6.75
C GLY A 109 -1.36 9.37 5.41
N TRP A 110 -0.69 10.35 4.82
CA TRP A 110 0.09 10.19 3.59
C TRP A 110 1.52 9.82 3.92
N TYR A 111 2.02 8.80 3.22
CA TYR A 111 3.37 8.30 3.41
C TYR A 111 4.05 8.03 2.07
N LEU A 112 5.36 8.23 2.02
CA LEU A 112 6.24 7.60 1.03
C LEU A 112 6.76 6.28 1.57
N GLN A 113 6.87 5.28 0.69
CA GLN A 113 7.40 3.95 0.98
C GLN A 113 8.71 3.77 0.24
N ASP A 114 9.79 3.44 0.94
CA ASP A 114 11.09 3.19 0.31
C ASP A 114 11.41 1.69 0.20
N ASP A 115 12.54 1.39 -0.43
CA ASP A 115 12.99 0.01 -0.65
C ASP A 115 13.51 -0.63 0.65
N ASP A 116 13.83 0.15 1.68
CA ASP A 116 14.22 -0.34 3.01
C ASP A 116 13.00 -0.57 3.93
N ALA A 117 11.81 -0.61 3.32
CA ALA A 117 10.53 -0.82 3.97
C ALA A 117 10.21 0.21 5.08
N GLN A 118 10.73 1.43 4.95
CA GLN A 118 10.38 2.53 5.85
C GLN A 118 9.19 3.33 5.32
N LEU A 119 8.54 4.03 6.24
CA LEU A 119 7.46 4.97 5.96
C LEU A 119 7.90 6.37 6.38
N THR A 120 7.89 7.30 5.43
CA THR A 120 8.13 8.72 5.71
C THR A 120 6.82 9.48 5.55
N PRO A 121 6.30 10.14 6.61
CA PRO A 121 5.15 11.03 6.47
C PRO A 121 5.40 12.09 5.40
N CYS A 122 4.41 12.38 4.57
CA CYS A 122 4.51 13.37 3.51
C CYS A 122 3.19 14.14 3.31
N ASP A 123 3.22 15.13 2.42
CA ASP A 123 2.02 15.83 1.95
C ASP A 123 1.23 14.96 0.95
N PRO A 124 -0.07 15.21 0.77
CA PRO A 124 -0.87 14.57 -0.27
C PRO A 124 -0.32 14.81 -1.68
N PRO A 125 -0.68 13.95 -2.66
CA PRO A 125 -0.28 14.14 -4.05
C PRO A 125 -0.82 15.47 -4.60
N ILE A 126 0.02 16.17 -5.39
CA ILE A 126 -0.32 17.49 -5.93
C ILE A 126 -0.96 17.44 -7.32
N ASP A 127 -0.96 16.27 -7.96
CA ASP A 127 -1.48 16.07 -9.31
C ASP A 127 -3.02 15.94 -9.35
N TYR A 128 -3.67 15.90 -8.18
CA TYR A 128 -5.12 15.80 -8.03
C TYR A 128 -5.68 17.01 -7.31
N SER A 129 -6.91 17.38 -7.65
CA SER A 129 -7.63 18.40 -6.88
C SER A 129 -7.96 17.90 -5.47
N LEU A 130 -8.14 18.83 -4.53
CA LEU A 130 -8.56 18.51 -3.17
C LEU A 130 -9.91 17.77 -3.12
N GLU A 131 -10.79 18.04 -4.10
CA GLU A 131 -12.09 17.36 -4.21
C GLU A 131 -11.91 15.89 -4.60
N GLU A 132 -11.07 15.60 -5.62
CA GLU A 132 -10.78 14.22 -6.02
C GLU A 132 -10.12 13.42 -4.90
N ILE A 133 -9.21 14.06 -4.15
CA ILE A 133 -8.57 13.44 -2.99
C ILE A 133 -9.61 13.14 -1.90
N ALA A 134 -10.48 14.11 -1.58
CA ALA A 134 -11.51 13.95 -0.56
C ALA A 134 -12.54 12.86 -0.94
N GLU A 135 -12.96 12.79 -2.21
CA GLU A 135 -13.85 11.75 -2.72
C GLU A 135 -13.24 10.35 -2.55
N ALA A 136 -11.97 10.20 -2.96
CA ALA A 136 -11.28 8.93 -2.82
C ALA A 136 -11.09 8.54 -1.35
N MET A 137 -10.73 9.49 -0.48
CA MET A 137 -10.60 9.27 0.96
C MET A 137 -11.93 8.89 1.62
N ALA A 138 -13.06 9.45 1.18
CA ALA A 138 -14.37 9.09 1.72
C ALA A 138 -14.71 7.62 1.46
N LEU A 139 -14.44 7.12 0.24
CA LEU A 139 -14.60 5.70 -0.10
C LEU A 139 -13.62 4.82 0.68
N PHE A 140 -12.40 5.33 0.90
CA PHE A 140 -11.40 4.66 1.72
C PHE A 140 -11.90 4.39 3.14
N GLU A 141 -12.46 5.43 3.77
CA GLU A 141 -12.96 5.38 5.14
C GLU A 141 -14.19 4.49 5.30
N GLU A 142 -15.11 4.50 4.34
CA GLU A 142 -16.29 3.62 4.35
C GLU A 142 -15.87 2.15 4.42
N LEU A 143 -15.01 1.71 3.50
CA LEU A 143 -14.50 0.34 3.48
C LEU A 143 -13.67 0.02 4.73
N PHE A 144 -12.85 0.97 5.20
CA PHE A 144 -12.07 0.84 6.43
C PHE A 144 -12.97 0.52 7.63
N ILE A 145 -14.06 1.27 7.80
CA ILE A 145 -15.02 1.11 8.89
C ILE A 145 -15.70 -0.27 8.80
N GLU A 146 -16.12 -0.68 7.61
CA GLU A 146 -16.74 -1.99 7.39
C GLU A 146 -15.82 -3.15 7.79
N GLN A 147 -14.56 -3.13 7.32
CA GLN A 147 -13.60 -4.20 7.59
C GLN A 147 -13.26 -4.30 9.08
N ARG A 148 -13.09 -3.17 9.79
CA ARG A 148 -12.84 -3.19 11.24
C ARG A 148 -14.06 -3.65 12.04
N ARG A 149 -15.28 -3.28 11.63
CA ARG A 149 -16.52 -3.78 12.28
C ARG A 149 -16.69 -5.29 12.13
N ALA A 150 -16.29 -5.84 11.00
CA ALA A 150 -16.36 -7.29 10.74
C ALA A 150 -15.31 -8.11 11.51
N ALA A 151 -14.28 -7.46 12.09
CA ALA A 151 -13.21 -8.09 12.87
C ALA A 151 -13.25 -7.67 14.35
N PRO A 152 -14.20 -8.17 15.16
CA PRO A 152 -14.31 -7.79 16.57
C PRO A 152 -13.08 -8.25 17.38
N GLY A 153 -12.35 -7.30 17.96
CA GLY A 153 -11.17 -7.55 18.80
C GLY A 153 -10.06 -6.50 18.75
N LEU A 154 -10.25 -5.37 18.02
CA LEU A 154 -9.23 -4.33 17.84
C LEU A 154 -9.74 -2.91 18.17
N ILE A 155 -10.50 -2.79 19.26
CA ILE A 155 -10.87 -1.52 19.92
C ILE A 155 -10.53 -1.63 21.40
#